data_AF-A0A662KT23-F1
#
_entry.id   AF-A0A662KT23-F1
#
_cell.length_a   1.000
_cell.length_b   1.000
_cell.length_c   1.000
_cell.angle_alpha   90.00
_cell.angle_beta   90.00
_cell.angle_gamma   90.00
#
_symmetry.space_group_name_H-M   'P 1'
#
loop_
_entity.id
_entity.type
_entity.pdbx_description
1 polymer ?
#
loop_
_entity_poly.entity_id
_entity_poly.type
_entity_poly.pdbx_seq_one_letter_code
_entity_poly.pdbx_strand_id
1 'polypeptide(L)'
;MKSLAVVVAIAFLFSGVIAGVDVHYTENFEGRSKETINEEGYDLLVICPKQFYEALLPFQWHKEQHGVKTIIVTLDEIYGSKYFSCQGRDDAEKIKYFIKDAYDNWHIKYVLLAGGRKPGLKEEWWVPVRYVYLDDKSNWEARYLSDLYFADIYDSDGNFSSWDTNGNGIYGEWKGSKAEDAPIDLFPDVYVGRWAARNAFEIEIVVSKTIEYENTAYKAAWFKKFVCIAGDTYPEVLNPAWKGYEGEEGTQRAIDWMPGFEAIKLWTSLGTFTGPQDVIEAISQGCGFVFFDGHGSPMSWATHPPNSTEWVDGLTVWQMPKLKNENMYPVCVVGGCHNSQFNITVFNLLKIYEGFDKWIEYIWKGETAPACWSWWMTRKVDGGSVATLGYSGLGYTKEDKNFTGEATEWLDTHFFWEYGMNGTDVLGEIWGKVIAGYLKTYPINWNSPAGSFTCIDAKTVEEWILLGDPSLKIGGYPS
;
A
#
# COMPACT_ATOMS: atom_id res chain seq x y z
N MET A 1 -12.24 52.77 16.08
CA MET A 1 -13.19 52.06 15.18
C MET A 1 -12.76 50.60 15.19
N LYS A 2 -13.37 49.79 16.06
CA LYS A 2 -14.43 48.80 15.75
C LYS A 2 -13.82 47.56 15.05
N SER A 3 -13.50 46.52 15.83
CA SER A 3 -14.32 45.30 16.10
C SER A 3 -14.26 44.32 14.91
N LEU A 4 -14.01 43.03 15.06
CA LEU A 4 -14.86 42.10 15.80
C LEU A 4 -14.14 40.74 15.92
N ALA A 5 -14.05 40.20 17.13
CA ALA A 5 -13.80 38.79 17.42
C ALA A 5 -15.15 38.17 17.83
N VAL A 6 -15.47 36.98 17.33
CA VAL A 6 -16.63 36.20 17.79
C VAL A 6 -16.17 34.77 18.02
N VAL A 7 -16.12 34.42 19.31
CA VAL A 7 -16.09 33.05 19.84
C VAL A 7 -17.55 32.72 20.21
N VAL A 8 -18.07 31.60 19.73
CA VAL A 8 -19.38 31.08 20.13
C VAL A 8 -19.16 29.93 21.11
N ALA A 9 -19.52 30.15 22.37
CA ALA A 9 -19.72 29.12 23.38
C ALA A 9 -21.21 29.13 23.74
N ILE A 10 -21.90 27.99 23.54
CA ILE A 10 -23.29 27.83 23.92
C ILE A 10 -23.32 27.02 25.22
N ALA A 11 -23.77 27.67 26.29
CA ALA A 11 -24.14 27.05 27.55
C ALA A 11 -25.66 26.86 27.57
N PHE A 12 -26.12 25.64 27.88
CA PHE A 12 -27.51 25.38 28.26
C PHE A 12 -27.57 24.98 29.73
N LEU A 13 -28.25 25.81 30.51
CA LEU A 13 -28.82 25.48 31.82
C LEU A 13 -30.25 26.02 31.80
N PHE A 14 -31.23 25.17 32.09
CA PHE A 14 -32.28 25.50 33.06
C PHE A 14 -33.04 24.23 33.51
N SER A 15 -33.41 24.31 34.78
CA SER A 15 -33.93 23.36 35.74
C SER A 15 -35.40 22.95 35.60
N GLY A 16 -35.78 21.85 36.26
CA GLY A 16 -37.15 21.60 36.72
C GLY A 16 -37.32 20.25 37.44
N VAL A 17 -37.51 20.29 38.76
CA VAL A 17 -37.79 19.15 39.68
C VAL A 17 -39.31 19.03 39.92
N ILE A 18 -39.75 17.86 40.44
CA ILE A 18 -40.96 17.51 41.25
C ILE A 18 -41.68 16.32 40.57
N ALA A 19 -42.10 15.21 41.18
CA ALA A 19 -42.15 14.69 42.56
C ALA A 19 -42.18 13.14 42.47
N GLY A 20 -41.78 12.46 43.54
CA GLY A 20 -41.78 11.01 43.63
C GLY A 20 -43.14 10.35 43.90
N VAL A 21 -43.19 9.05 43.64
CA VAL A 21 -44.04 8.07 44.33
C VAL A 21 -43.21 6.79 44.47
N ASP A 22 -42.96 6.39 45.71
CA ASP A 22 -42.44 5.07 46.07
C ASP A 22 -43.56 4.03 45.98
N VAL A 23 -43.29 2.90 45.33
CA VAL A 23 -44.04 1.65 45.53
C VAL A 23 -43.03 0.51 45.62
N HIS A 24 -42.91 -0.07 46.81
CA HIS A 24 -42.25 -1.35 47.02
C HIS A 24 -43.20 -2.50 46.66
N TYR A 25 -42.74 -3.43 45.83
CA TYR A 25 -43.16 -4.82 45.84
C TYR A 25 -41.96 -5.74 45.58
N THR A 26 -41.89 -6.81 46.37
CA THR A 26 -40.81 -7.79 46.46
C THR A 26 -41.01 -9.00 45.54
N GLU A 27 -39.88 -9.69 45.31
CA GLU A 27 -39.67 -11.10 44.90
C GLU A 27 -39.59 -11.50 43.41
N ASN A 28 -38.34 -11.88 43.07
CA ASN A 28 -37.89 -13.06 42.30
C ASN A 28 -38.68 -13.48 41.05
N PHE A 29 -38.03 -13.32 39.89
CA PHE A 29 -38.07 -14.33 38.84
C PHE A 29 -36.71 -14.42 38.15
N GLU A 30 -36.10 -15.60 38.20
CA GLU A 30 -34.97 -16.00 37.38
C GLU A 30 -35.35 -15.87 35.91
N GLY A 31 -34.71 -14.93 35.24
CA GLY A 31 -34.70 -14.83 33.79
C GLY A 31 -33.28 -14.53 33.39
N ARG A 32 -32.51 -15.59 33.13
CA ARG A 32 -31.21 -15.52 32.47
C ARG A 32 -31.44 -14.76 31.15
N SER A 33 -31.22 -13.44 31.16
CA SER A 33 -31.12 -12.68 29.93
C SER A 33 -29.99 -13.32 29.17
N LYS A 34 -30.31 -14.00 28.08
CA LYS A 34 -29.37 -14.09 26.97
C LYS A 34 -28.96 -12.63 26.73
N GLU A 35 -27.75 -12.28 27.13
CA GLU A 35 -27.04 -11.21 26.47
C GLU A 35 -27.15 -11.58 24.99
N THR A 36 -28.00 -10.83 24.28
CA THR A 36 -27.86 -10.69 22.85
C THR A 36 -26.47 -10.07 22.72
N ILE A 37 -25.45 -10.92 22.55
CA ILE A 37 -24.17 -10.49 22.02
C ILE A 37 -24.56 -9.94 20.66
N ASN A 38 -24.74 -8.63 20.57
CA ASN A 38 -24.67 -7.96 19.29
C ASN A 38 -23.26 -8.29 18.81
N GLU A 39 -23.14 -9.20 17.86
CA GLU A 39 -21.91 -9.40 17.10
C GLU A 39 -21.69 -8.09 16.32
N GLU A 40 -21.09 -7.10 16.98
CA GLU A 40 -20.60 -5.89 16.32
C GLU A 40 -19.42 -6.31 15.43
N GLY A 41 -19.75 -6.76 14.22
CA GLY A 41 -18.76 -6.98 13.17
C GLY A 41 -18.38 -5.65 12.50
N TYR A 42 -17.10 -5.53 12.15
CA TYR A 42 -16.54 -4.41 11.39
C TYR A 42 -16.01 -4.92 10.06
N ASP A 43 -16.10 -4.12 9.00
CA ASP A 43 -15.51 -4.44 7.70
C ASP A 43 -14.05 -3.95 7.62
N LEU A 44 -13.81 -2.72 8.12
CA LEU A 44 -12.53 -2.04 8.06
C LEU A 44 -11.98 -1.73 9.46
N LEU A 45 -10.78 -2.25 9.73
CA LEU A 45 -9.97 -1.88 10.89
C LEU A 45 -8.91 -0.86 10.49
N VAL A 46 -8.91 0.32 11.11
CA VAL A 46 -7.85 1.33 10.96
C VAL A 46 -6.96 1.31 12.19
N ILE A 47 -5.65 1.06 12.00
CA ILE A 47 -4.66 1.05 13.08
C ILE A 47 -3.78 2.29 12.96
N CYS A 48 -3.72 3.11 14.02
CA CYS A 48 -2.98 4.37 14.00
C CYS A 48 -2.28 4.70 15.33
N PRO A 49 -1.28 5.59 15.35
CA PRO A 49 -0.85 6.20 16.60
C PRO A 49 -1.93 7.17 17.10
N LYS A 50 -1.98 7.42 18.41
CA LYS A 50 -2.96 8.35 19.03
C LYS A 50 -2.97 9.74 18.37
N GLN A 51 -1.81 10.20 17.91
CA GLN A 51 -1.62 11.50 17.27
C GLN A 51 -2.38 11.65 15.96
N PHE A 52 -2.76 10.55 15.30
CA PHE A 52 -3.46 10.58 14.00
C PHE A 52 -4.97 10.31 14.14
N TYR A 53 -5.43 9.93 15.34
CA TYR A 53 -6.81 9.51 15.58
C TYR A 53 -7.85 10.55 15.13
N GLU A 54 -7.70 11.81 15.56
CA GLU A 54 -8.66 12.89 15.23
C GLU A 54 -8.74 13.15 13.73
N ALA A 55 -7.61 13.07 13.01
CA ALA A 55 -7.57 13.28 11.56
C ALA A 55 -8.29 12.16 10.78
N LEU A 56 -8.50 10.99 11.40
CA LEU A 56 -9.15 9.83 10.79
C LEU A 56 -10.67 9.78 11.02
N LEU A 57 -11.22 10.56 11.97
CA LEU A 57 -12.67 10.56 12.26
C LEU A 57 -13.54 10.90 11.02
N PRO A 58 -13.18 11.86 10.16
CA PRO A 58 -13.95 12.12 8.94
C PRO A 58 -13.96 10.93 7.97
N PHE A 59 -12.85 10.17 7.91
CA PHE A 59 -12.74 8.99 7.08
C PHE A 59 -13.62 7.84 7.59
N GLN A 60 -13.58 7.56 8.89
CA GLN A 60 -14.49 6.57 9.51
C GLN A 60 -15.95 6.92 9.21
N TRP A 61 -16.35 8.17 9.46
CA TRP A 61 -17.72 8.60 9.22
C TRP A 61 -18.13 8.43 7.75
N HIS A 62 -17.26 8.81 6.81
CA HIS A 62 -17.50 8.63 5.38
C HIS A 62 -17.71 7.16 5.00
N LYS A 63 -16.84 6.27 5.48
CA LYS A 63 -16.95 4.83 5.23
C LYS A 63 -18.24 4.24 5.77
N GLU A 64 -18.63 4.63 6.98
CA GLU A 64 -19.89 4.19 7.57
C GLU A 64 -21.12 4.69 6.79
N GLN A 65 -21.08 5.89 6.20
CA GLN A 65 -22.16 6.38 5.33
C GLN A 65 -22.31 5.55 4.05
N HIS A 66 -21.21 4.95 3.57
CA HIS A 66 -21.21 4.07 2.39
C HIS A 66 -21.29 2.58 2.75
N GLY A 67 -21.70 2.26 3.99
CA GLY A 67 -21.99 0.90 4.43
C GLY A 67 -20.76 0.05 4.75
N VAL A 68 -19.58 0.66 4.87
CA VAL A 68 -18.35 0.00 5.33
C VAL A 68 -18.20 0.26 6.83
N LYS A 69 -18.59 -0.70 7.67
CA LYS A 69 -18.49 -0.56 9.12
C LYS A 69 -17.02 -0.45 9.52
N THR A 70 -16.65 0.65 10.16
CA THR A 70 -15.24 1.01 10.35
C THR A 70 -14.94 1.22 11.83
N ILE A 71 -13.81 0.71 12.30
CA ILE A 71 -13.30 1.01 13.64
C ILE A 71 -11.88 1.54 13.56
N ILE A 72 -11.60 2.63 14.29
CA ILE A 72 -10.24 3.15 14.48
C ILE A 72 -9.73 2.66 15.83
N VAL A 73 -8.60 1.96 15.83
CA VAL A 73 -7.91 1.47 17.01
C VAL A 73 -6.50 2.07 17.08
N THR A 74 -6.18 2.66 18.22
CA THR A 74 -4.85 3.23 18.44
C THR A 74 -3.85 2.18 18.94
N LEU A 75 -2.56 2.39 18.68
CA LEU A 75 -1.51 1.50 19.20
C LEU A 75 -1.54 1.37 20.74
N ASP A 76 -1.84 2.46 21.45
CA ASP A 76 -1.97 2.44 22.92
C ASP A 76 -3.09 1.49 23.38
N GLU A 77 -4.18 1.37 22.60
CA GLU A 77 -5.30 0.48 22.90
C GLU A 77 -4.96 -0.98 22.59
N ILE A 78 -4.20 -1.24 21.52
CA ILE A 78 -3.68 -2.58 21.20
C ILE A 78 -2.75 -3.05 22.33
N TYR A 79 -1.71 -2.26 22.62
CA TYR A 79 -0.70 -2.64 23.62
C TYR A 79 -1.25 -2.61 25.05
N GLY A 80 -2.26 -1.78 25.30
CA GLY A 80 -3.00 -1.71 26.56
C GLY A 80 -4.05 -2.81 26.75
N SER A 81 -4.22 -3.72 25.78
CA SER A 81 -5.22 -4.79 25.80
C SER A 81 -6.66 -4.31 25.99
N LYS A 82 -7.03 -3.19 25.34
CA LYS A 82 -8.37 -2.59 25.49
C LYS A 82 -9.48 -3.52 24.95
N TYR A 83 -9.24 -4.16 23.80
CA TYR A 83 -10.22 -4.99 23.11
C TYR A 83 -9.90 -6.48 23.20
N PHE A 84 -8.62 -6.85 23.04
CA PHE A 84 -8.11 -8.21 23.10
C PHE A 84 -6.86 -8.26 23.98
N SER A 85 -6.53 -9.42 24.51
CA SER A 85 -5.27 -9.62 25.25
C SER A 85 -4.08 -9.40 24.32
N CYS A 86 -3.22 -8.44 24.62
CA CYS A 86 -2.03 -8.18 23.82
C CYS A 86 -1.05 -9.37 23.88
N GLN A 87 -0.67 -9.89 22.72
CA GLN A 87 0.23 -11.02 22.53
C GLN A 87 1.27 -10.69 21.45
N GLY A 88 2.40 -11.40 21.39
CA GLY A 88 3.44 -11.17 20.38
C GLY A 88 4.78 -10.72 20.97
N ARG A 89 5.86 -11.12 20.30
CA ARG A 89 7.26 -10.93 20.70
C ARG A 89 7.73 -9.48 20.52
N ASP A 90 7.29 -8.83 19.45
CA ASP A 90 7.58 -7.44 19.12
C ASP A 90 6.32 -6.66 18.73
N ASP A 91 6.46 -5.35 18.52
CA ASP A 91 5.33 -4.46 18.25
C ASP A 91 4.60 -4.75 16.93
N ALA A 92 5.30 -5.27 15.91
CA ALA A 92 4.66 -5.65 14.65
C ALA A 92 3.89 -6.98 14.81
N GLU A 93 4.42 -7.95 15.56
CA GLU A 93 3.70 -9.19 15.85
C GLU A 93 2.49 -8.94 16.76
N LYS A 94 2.57 -7.99 17.70
CA LYS A 94 1.41 -7.56 18.51
C LYS A 94 0.27 -7.03 17.65
N ILE A 95 0.60 -6.24 16.63
CA ILE A 95 -0.38 -5.76 15.66
C ILE A 95 -0.96 -6.93 14.86
N LYS A 96 -0.12 -7.87 14.41
CA LYS A 96 -0.59 -9.05 13.67
C LYS A 96 -1.54 -9.94 14.50
N TYR A 97 -1.24 -10.18 15.77
CA TYR A 97 -2.17 -10.87 16.69
C TYR A 97 -3.47 -10.08 16.90
N PHE A 98 -3.40 -8.75 17.02
CA PHE A 98 -4.61 -7.94 17.11
C PHE A 98 -5.47 -8.05 15.86
N ILE A 99 -4.85 -8.02 14.67
CA ILE A 99 -5.55 -8.23 13.39
C ILE A 99 -6.18 -9.61 13.34
N LYS A 100 -5.46 -10.65 13.78
CA LYS A 100 -6.00 -12.02 13.92
C LYS A 100 -7.25 -12.04 14.80
N ASP A 101 -7.17 -11.47 16.00
CA ASP A 101 -8.30 -11.46 16.93
C ASP A 101 -9.48 -10.66 16.38
N ALA A 102 -9.22 -9.54 15.68
CA ALA A 102 -10.25 -8.78 14.97
C ALA A 102 -10.85 -9.56 13.79
N TYR A 103 -10.06 -10.35 13.07
CA TYR A 103 -10.55 -11.22 12.00
C TYR A 103 -11.47 -12.31 12.57
N ASP A 104 -11.03 -12.99 13.63
CA ASP A 104 -11.77 -14.10 14.25
C ASP A 104 -13.07 -13.64 14.95
N ASN A 105 -13.04 -12.49 15.63
CA ASN A 105 -14.11 -12.05 16.52
C ASN A 105 -14.95 -10.89 15.97
N TRP A 106 -14.37 -10.04 15.12
CA TRP A 106 -15.06 -8.90 14.50
C TRP A 106 -15.31 -9.09 13.01
N HIS A 107 -14.78 -10.17 12.41
CA HIS A 107 -14.98 -10.51 10.99
C HIS A 107 -14.54 -9.42 10.02
N ILE A 108 -13.44 -8.72 10.37
CA ILE A 108 -12.85 -7.71 9.50
C ILE A 108 -12.37 -8.32 8.19
N LYS A 109 -12.42 -7.51 7.14
CA LYS A 109 -11.96 -7.86 5.79
C LYS A 109 -10.82 -6.96 5.32
N TYR A 110 -10.80 -5.72 5.79
CA TYR A 110 -9.84 -4.71 5.38
C TYR A 110 -9.07 -4.18 6.59
N VAL A 111 -7.77 -3.92 6.42
CA VAL A 111 -6.90 -3.32 7.44
C VAL A 111 -6.12 -2.15 6.85
N LEU A 112 -6.37 -0.95 7.36
CA LEU A 112 -5.59 0.24 7.02
C LEU A 112 -4.57 0.56 8.11
N LEU A 113 -3.28 0.44 7.76
CA LEU A 113 -2.16 0.86 8.61
C LEU A 113 -1.89 2.35 8.40
N ALA A 114 -2.38 3.20 9.30
CA ALA A 114 -2.26 4.65 9.22
C ALA A 114 -1.00 5.15 9.95
N GLY A 115 0.14 5.03 9.28
CA GLY A 115 1.41 5.62 9.69
C GLY A 115 2.62 5.02 8.99
N GLY A 116 3.65 5.83 8.79
CA GLY A 116 4.92 5.43 8.19
C GLY A 116 6.12 5.70 9.08
N ARG A 117 7.26 5.98 8.46
CA ARG A 117 8.52 6.27 9.16
C ARG A 117 8.46 7.63 9.86
N LYS A 118 8.88 7.68 11.13
CA LYS A 118 9.08 8.93 11.87
C LYS A 118 10.22 9.76 11.26
N PRO A 119 10.11 11.09 11.25
CA PRO A 119 11.24 11.96 10.89
C PRO A 119 12.44 11.73 11.85
N GLY A 120 13.66 11.75 11.32
CA GLY A 120 14.88 11.63 12.11
C GLY A 120 15.93 10.68 11.55
N LEU A 121 17.11 10.67 12.19
CA LEU A 121 18.27 9.84 11.84
C LEU A 121 18.01 8.36 12.11
N LYS A 122 17.39 8.06 13.24
CA LYS A 122 17.01 6.70 13.61
C LYS A 122 15.81 6.27 12.78
N GLU A 123 15.80 5.00 12.41
CA GLU A 123 14.65 4.38 11.78
C GLU A 123 13.65 3.99 12.87
N GLU A 124 12.60 4.78 13.00
CA GLU A 124 11.51 4.58 13.96
C GLU A 124 10.17 4.73 13.23
N TRP A 125 9.13 4.11 13.78
CA TRP A 125 7.85 3.93 13.09
C TRP A 125 6.69 4.54 13.87
N TRP A 126 5.77 5.20 13.15
CA TRP A 126 4.47 5.61 13.70
C TRP A 126 3.54 4.41 13.85
N VAL A 127 3.53 3.52 12.85
CA VAL A 127 2.94 2.19 12.90
C VAL A 127 4.03 1.20 12.50
N PRO A 128 4.35 0.18 13.32
CA PRO A 128 5.34 -0.85 13.02
C PRO A 128 5.22 -1.45 11.61
N VAL A 129 6.35 -1.98 11.16
CA VAL A 129 6.52 -2.64 9.85
C VAL A 129 7.18 -3.99 10.07
N ARG A 130 7.14 -4.84 9.04
CA ARG A 130 7.94 -6.07 9.00
C ARG A 130 8.99 -5.98 7.91
N TYR A 131 10.20 -6.41 8.25
CA TYR A 131 11.27 -6.64 7.29
C TYR A 131 11.42 -8.14 7.01
N VAL A 132 11.58 -8.48 5.74
CA VAL A 132 11.84 -9.85 5.27
C VAL A 132 13.32 -10.00 4.94
N TYR A 133 13.92 -11.12 5.34
CA TYR A 133 15.35 -11.42 5.19
C TYR A 133 15.59 -12.55 4.19
N LEU A 134 15.05 -12.37 2.99
CA LEU A 134 15.24 -13.27 1.86
C LEU A 134 16.45 -12.82 1.03
N ASP A 135 17.42 -13.72 0.85
CA ASP A 135 18.62 -13.49 0.05
C ASP A 135 18.36 -13.83 -1.43
N ASP A 136 18.10 -12.81 -2.23
CA ASP A 136 17.88 -12.91 -3.68
C ASP A 136 19.18 -13.02 -4.51
N LYS A 137 20.35 -13.09 -3.85
CA LYS A 137 21.69 -13.14 -4.45
C LYS A 137 22.08 -11.92 -5.30
N SER A 138 21.31 -10.84 -5.28
CA SER A 138 21.64 -9.59 -5.97
C SER A 138 22.82 -8.84 -5.32
N ASN A 139 23.02 -9.03 -4.00
CA ASN A 139 23.83 -8.16 -3.14
C ASN A 139 23.38 -6.68 -3.12
N TRP A 140 22.18 -6.39 -3.62
CA TRP A 140 21.64 -5.03 -3.64
C TRP A 140 21.13 -4.61 -2.27
N GLU A 141 20.36 -5.48 -1.62
CA GLU A 141 19.75 -5.23 -0.33
C GLU A 141 19.84 -6.44 0.59
N ALA A 142 19.82 -6.19 1.90
CA ALA A 142 19.86 -7.25 2.91
C ALA A 142 18.46 -7.66 3.41
N ARG A 143 17.46 -6.79 3.19
CA ARG A 143 16.09 -6.91 3.64
C ARG A 143 15.22 -5.85 2.97
N TYR A 144 13.92 -6.12 2.86
CA TYR A 144 12.91 -5.21 2.31
C TYR A 144 11.64 -5.25 3.16
N LEU A 145 10.73 -4.29 2.96
CA LEU A 145 9.51 -4.16 3.77
C LEU A 145 8.40 -5.05 3.21
N SER A 146 7.63 -5.71 4.08
CA SER A 146 6.44 -6.44 3.66
C SER A 146 5.25 -6.10 4.55
N ASP A 147 4.23 -5.50 3.94
CA ASP A 147 2.92 -5.37 4.60
C ASP A 147 2.04 -6.62 4.39
N LEU A 148 2.40 -7.53 3.46
CA LEU A 148 1.78 -8.85 3.32
C LEU A 148 1.90 -9.66 4.63
N TYR A 149 2.96 -9.42 5.42
CA TYR A 149 3.09 -9.95 6.77
C TYR A 149 1.85 -9.73 7.64
N PHE A 150 1.18 -8.58 7.54
CA PHE A 150 0.00 -8.28 8.36
C PHE A 150 -1.28 -8.90 7.79
N ALA A 151 -1.25 -9.35 6.53
CA ALA A 151 -2.38 -9.93 5.82
C ALA A 151 -2.42 -11.47 5.87
N ASP A 152 -1.26 -12.13 5.82
CA ASP A 152 -1.10 -13.59 5.97
C ASP A 152 -1.15 -13.94 7.46
N ILE A 153 -2.34 -14.20 7.99
CA ILE A 153 -2.60 -14.46 9.42
C ILE A 153 -2.41 -15.94 9.72
N TYR A 154 -2.88 -16.82 8.83
CA TYR A 154 -2.90 -18.26 8.98
C TYR A 154 -2.10 -18.96 7.89
N ASP A 155 -1.36 -19.99 8.28
CA ASP A 155 -0.75 -20.90 7.31
C ASP A 155 -1.77 -21.89 6.73
N SER A 156 -1.32 -22.72 5.78
CA SER A 156 -2.17 -23.72 5.11
C SER A 156 -2.78 -24.77 6.04
N ASP A 157 -2.24 -24.94 7.25
CA ASP A 157 -2.73 -25.87 8.27
C ASP A 157 -3.66 -25.17 9.29
N GLY A 158 -3.89 -23.86 9.14
CA GLY A 158 -4.70 -23.02 10.01
C GLY A 158 -4.00 -22.57 11.29
N ASN A 159 -2.67 -22.69 11.37
CA ASN A 159 -1.89 -22.15 12.49
C ASN A 159 -1.50 -20.69 12.24
N PHE A 160 -1.18 -19.95 13.30
CA PHE A 160 -0.71 -18.58 13.15
C PHE A 160 0.60 -18.50 12.34
N SER A 161 0.55 -17.80 11.23
CA SER A 161 1.70 -17.58 10.34
C SER A 161 2.64 -16.53 10.94
N SER A 162 3.63 -16.96 11.72
CA SER A 162 4.50 -16.02 12.45
C SER A 162 5.55 -15.33 11.58
N TRP A 163 5.85 -15.92 10.40
CA TRP A 163 7.01 -15.63 9.54
C TRP A 163 8.37 -15.73 10.23
N ASP A 164 8.45 -16.30 11.43
CA ASP A 164 9.69 -16.57 12.18
C ASP A 164 9.50 -17.91 12.89
N THR A 165 9.64 -18.98 12.10
CA THR A 165 9.36 -20.38 12.48
C THR A 165 10.43 -20.89 13.44
N ASN A 166 11.67 -20.39 13.33
CA ASN A 166 12.77 -20.80 14.17
C ASN A 166 12.90 -19.97 15.47
N GLY A 167 12.17 -18.86 15.58
CA GLY A 167 12.07 -18.03 16.79
C GLY A 167 13.27 -17.12 17.05
N ASN A 168 14.06 -16.79 16.02
CA ASN A 168 15.30 -16.02 16.16
C ASN A 168 15.08 -14.49 16.02
N GLY A 169 13.87 -14.03 15.68
CA GLY A 169 13.54 -12.62 15.48
C GLY A 169 13.95 -12.04 14.12
N ILE A 170 14.36 -12.90 13.19
CA ILE A 170 14.61 -12.61 11.78
C ILE A 170 13.45 -13.25 11.02
N TYR A 171 12.75 -12.47 10.19
CA TYR A 171 11.48 -12.90 9.63
C TYR A 171 11.58 -13.15 8.13
N GLY A 172 10.90 -14.18 7.65
CA GLY A 172 10.93 -14.62 6.25
C GLY A 172 12.35 -14.96 5.81
N GLU A 173 13.14 -15.57 6.69
CA GLU A 173 14.54 -15.84 6.44
C GLU A 173 14.72 -16.92 5.37
N TRP A 174 15.37 -16.56 4.27
CA TRP A 174 15.69 -17.49 3.20
C TRP A 174 17.14 -17.31 2.76
N LYS A 175 18.04 -18.17 3.25
CA LYS A 175 19.48 -18.10 2.97
C LYS A 175 20.08 -19.49 2.72
N GLY A 176 21.20 -19.53 1.99
CA GLY A 176 21.90 -20.79 1.73
C GLY A 176 21.13 -21.76 0.83
N SER A 177 20.97 -23.01 1.26
CA SER A 177 20.42 -24.09 0.43
C SER A 177 18.91 -24.28 0.50
N LYS A 178 18.21 -23.63 1.44
CA LYS A 178 16.75 -23.65 1.59
C LYS A 178 16.28 -22.50 2.49
N ALA A 179 14.97 -22.25 2.57
CA ALA A 179 14.42 -21.32 3.53
C ALA A 179 14.64 -21.79 4.99
N GLU A 180 14.87 -20.85 5.90
CA GLU A 180 14.95 -21.11 7.34
C GLU A 180 13.60 -20.90 8.03
N ASP A 181 12.80 -19.94 7.55
CA ASP A 181 11.39 -19.80 7.89
C ASP A 181 10.53 -20.37 6.77
N ALA A 182 9.92 -21.52 7.03
CA ALA A 182 9.07 -22.22 6.07
C ALA A 182 8.26 -23.35 6.74
N PRO A 183 7.13 -23.74 6.13
CA PRO A 183 6.47 -23.06 5.02
C PRO A 183 5.75 -21.78 5.49
N ILE A 184 5.76 -20.75 4.64
CA ILE A 184 4.88 -19.58 4.74
C ILE A 184 3.98 -19.69 3.50
N ASP A 185 2.66 -19.58 3.62
CA ASP A 185 1.80 -19.75 2.44
C ASP A 185 1.65 -18.48 1.60
N LEU A 186 1.87 -17.31 2.22
CA LEU A 186 1.81 -15.97 1.64
C LEU A 186 0.42 -15.57 1.14
N PHE A 187 -0.63 -16.34 1.43
CA PHE A 187 -1.99 -16.00 1.02
C PHE A 187 -2.59 -14.99 2.02
N PRO A 188 -3.06 -13.82 1.54
CA PRO A 188 -3.67 -12.84 2.45
C PRO A 188 -5.05 -13.31 2.94
N ASP A 189 -5.25 -13.38 4.25
CA ASP A 189 -6.54 -13.63 4.92
C ASP A 189 -7.40 -12.35 4.99
N VAL A 190 -6.74 -11.19 5.07
CA VAL A 190 -7.35 -9.85 5.04
C VAL A 190 -6.64 -8.98 4.02
N TYR A 191 -7.30 -7.92 3.55
CA TYR A 191 -6.69 -6.98 2.60
C TYR A 191 -6.05 -5.80 3.33
N VAL A 192 -4.74 -5.66 3.18
CA VAL A 192 -3.96 -4.61 3.86
C VAL A 192 -3.62 -3.48 2.90
N GLY A 193 -3.78 -2.25 3.38
CA GLY A 193 -3.19 -1.06 2.76
C GLY A 193 -2.52 -0.18 3.82
N ARG A 194 -1.62 0.69 3.38
CA ARG A 194 -0.89 1.60 4.27
C ARG A 194 -0.98 3.05 3.80
N TRP A 195 -1.32 3.94 4.72
CA TRP A 195 -0.98 5.35 4.59
C TRP A 195 0.34 5.60 5.30
N ALA A 196 1.44 5.70 4.54
CA ALA A 196 2.79 5.82 5.09
C ALA A 196 3.11 7.23 5.65
N ALA A 197 2.11 7.86 6.27
CA ALA A 197 2.11 9.22 6.75
C ALA A 197 3.16 9.44 7.84
N ARG A 198 3.89 10.54 7.72
CA ARG A 198 4.95 10.95 8.66
C ARG A 198 4.47 11.91 9.74
N ASN A 199 3.25 12.41 9.61
CA ASN A 199 2.60 13.35 10.52
C ASN A 199 1.08 13.39 10.25
N ALA A 200 0.32 14.04 11.13
CA ALA A 200 -1.14 14.13 11.02
C ALA A 200 -1.61 14.90 9.77
N PHE A 201 -0.86 15.90 9.30
CA PHE A 201 -1.21 16.63 8.07
C PHE A 201 -1.19 15.73 6.83
N GLU A 202 -0.25 14.79 6.74
CA GLU A 202 -0.27 13.79 5.66
C GLU A 202 -1.50 12.87 5.72
N ILE A 203 -2.02 12.58 6.93
CA ILE A 203 -3.29 11.84 7.10
C ILE A 203 -4.46 12.69 6.60
N GLU A 204 -4.54 13.97 7.01
CA GLU A 204 -5.60 14.88 6.56
C GLU A 204 -5.68 14.98 5.03
N ILE A 205 -4.52 15.00 4.35
CA ILE A 205 -4.45 15.01 2.88
C ILE A 205 -5.09 13.75 2.28
N VAL A 206 -4.65 12.56 2.70
CA VAL A 206 -5.14 11.31 2.11
C VAL A 206 -6.58 11.01 2.48
N VAL A 207 -7.03 11.41 3.68
CA VAL A 207 -8.44 11.38 4.09
C VAL A 207 -9.29 12.24 3.16
N SER A 208 -8.90 13.51 2.98
CA SER A 208 -9.65 14.45 2.13
C SER A 208 -9.72 13.96 0.68
N LYS A 209 -8.62 13.45 0.14
CA LYS A 209 -8.58 12.92 -1.23
C LYS A 209 -9.42 11.66 -1.40
N THR A 210 -9.39 10.75 -0.43
CA THR A 210 -10.18 9.51 -0.48
C THR A 210 -11.68 9.83 -0.47
N ILE A 211 -12.11 10.70 0.45
CA ILE A 211 -13.51 11.14 0.55
C ILE A 211 -13.96 11.83 -0.75
N GLU A 212 -13.15 12.75 -1.27
CA GLU A 212 -13.47 13.46 -2.52
C GLU A 212 -13.58 12.49 -3.69
N TYR A 213 -12.62 11.57 -3.84
CA TYR A 213 -12.63 10.55 -4.88
C TYR A 213 -13.89 9.68 -4.80
N GLU A 214 -14.19 9.14 -3.63
CA GLU A 214 -15.31 8.21 -3.44
C GLU A 214 -16.67 8.88 -3.65
N ASN A 215 -16.78 10.18 -3.39
CA ASN A 215 -18.01 10.96 -3.63
C ASN A 215 -18.18 11.42 -5.09
N THR A 216 -17.08 11.64 -5.83
CA THR A 216 -17.15 12.39 -7.10
C THR A 216 -16.68 11.61 -8.33
N ALA A 217 -15.93 10.52 -8.17
CA ALA A 217 -15.38 9.76 -9.29
C ALA A 217 -16.46 8.97 -10.07
N TYR A 218 -17.61 8.69 -9.45
CA TYR A 218 -18.65 7.85 -10.06
C TYR A 218 -19.17 8.44 -11.37
N LYS A 219 -18.92 7.71 -12.45
CA LYS A 219 -19.21 8.12 -13.84
C LYS A 219 -18.56 9.43 -14.28
N ALA A 220 -17.56 9.92 -13.57
CA ALA A 220 -16.82 11.10 -13.98
C ALA A 220 -16.09 10.84 -15.31
N ALA A 221 -16.11 11.82 -16.22
CA ALA A 221 -15.53 11.65 -17.55
C ALA A 221 -14.01 11.40 -17.51
N TRP A 222 -13.31 12.05 -16.58
CA TRP A 222 -11.87 11.86 -16.39
C TRP A 222 -11.51 10.42 -15.99
N PHE A 223 -12.42 9.72 -15.30
CA PHE A 223 -12.15 8.37 -14.81
C PHE A 223 -12.00 7.36 -15.97
N LYS A 224 -12.58 7.60 -17.14
CA LYS A 224 -12.49 6.68 -18.28
C LYS A 224 -11.21 6.78 -19.10
N LYS A 225 -10.24 7.60 -18.67
CA LYS A 225 -8.91 7.65 -19.29
C LYS A 225 -7.92 6.76 -18.53
N PHE A 226 -7.07 6.07 -19.26
CA PHE A 226 -6.01 5.21 -18.75
C PHE A 226 -4.67 5.67 -19.31
N VAL A 227 -3.80 6.24 -18.47
CA VAL A 227 -2.48 6.72 -18.89
C VAL A 227 -1.47 5.60 -18.70
N CYS A 228 -0.78 5.20 -19.76
CA CYS A 228 0.25 4.16 -19.74
C CYS A 228 1.60 4.76 -20.13
N ILE A 229 2.58 4.70 -19.23
CA ILE A 229 3.92 5.25 -19.41
C ILE A 229 4.91 4.09 -19.47
N ALA A 230 5.61 3.94 -20.59
CA ALA A 230 6.50 2.81 -20.79
C ALA A 230 7.55 3.07 -21.88
N GLY A 231 8.52 2.16 -21.96
CA GLY A 231 9.52 2.11 -23.01
C GLY A 231 10.22 0.76 -23.04
N ASP A 232 11.47 0.77 -23.50
CA ASP A 232 12.35 -0.39 -23.53
C ASP A 232 13.06 -0.53 -22.17
N THR A 233 12.49 -1.34 -21.28
CA THR A 233 13.06 -1.54 -19.94
C THR A 233 14.37 -2.31 -20.01
N TYR A 234 14.49 -3.26 -20.94
CA TYR A 234 15.66 -4.12 -21.08
C TYR A 234 16.24 -4.06 -22.51
N PRO A 235 16.97 -2.99 -22.87
CA PRO A 235 17.45 -2.79 -24.24
C PRO A 235 18.34 -3.92 -24.76
N GLU A 236 18.04 -4.41 -25.97
CA GLU A 236 18.79 -5.52 -26.59
C GLU A 236 20.30 -5.21 -26.76
N VAL A 237 20.66 -3.94 -26.85
CA VAL A 237 22.04 -3.44 -26.93
C VAL A 237 22.85 -3.74 -25.67
N LEU A 238 22.18 -3.87 -24.52
CA LEU A 238 22.80 -4.26 -23.24
C LEU A 238 22.89 -5.78 -23.11
N ASN A 239 21.88 -6.51 -23.60
CA ASN A 239 21.89 -7.96 -23.64
C ASN A 239 21.08 -8.47 -24.84
N PRO A 240 21.70 -9.19 -25.79
CA PRO A 240 21.03 -9.64 -27.01
C PRO A 240 19.94 -10.70 -26.77
N ALA A 241 19.84 -11.25 -25.55
CA ALA A 241 18.75 -12.14 -25.17
C ALA A 241 17.44 -11.39 -24.85
N TRP A 242 17.52 -10.12 -24.46
CA TRP A 242 16.36 -9.26 -24.30
C TRP A 242 15.82 -8.85 -25.67
N LYS A 243 14.49 -8.77 -25.78
CA LYS A 243 13.76 -8.70 -27.06
C LYS A 243 12.43 -8.00 -26.86
N GLY A 244 12.20 -6.97 -27.66
CA GLY A 244 10.97 -6.19 -27.61
C GLY A 244 11.13 -4.92 -26.78
N TYR A 245 10.01 -4.32 -26.42
CA TYR A 245 9.94 -3.16 -25.53
C TYR A 245 9.04 -3.56 -24.37
N GLU A 246 9.61 -4.27 -23.39
CA GLU A 246 8.87 -5.07 -22.42
C GLU A 246 7.84 -4.25 -21.65
N GLY A 247 8.16 -3.00 -21.29
CA GLY A 247 7.21 -2.12 -20.63
C GLY A 247 6.04 -1.70 -21.56
N GLU A 248 6.30 -1.51 -22.86
CA GLU A 248 5.23 -1.22 -23.82
C GLU A 248 4.34 -2.44 -24.06
N GLU A 249 4.92 -3.65 -24.06
CA GLU A 249 4.18 -4.91 -24.14
C GLU A 249 3.30 -5.13 -22.90
N GLY A 250 3.84 -4.90 -21.71
CA GLY A 250 3.13 -4.98 -20.43
C GLY A 250 1.97 -3.98 -20.37
N THR A 251 2.22 -2.72 -20.72
CA THR A 251 1.16 -1.70 -20.79
C THR A 251 0.14 -1.98 -21.90
N GLN A 252 0.54 -2.52 -23.05
CA GLN A 252 -0.41 -2.96 -24.08
C GLN A 252 -1.35 -4.06 -23.57
N ARG A 253 -0.81 -5.06 -22.87
CA ARG A 253 -1.60 -6.12 -22.24
C ARG A 253 -2.61 -5.55 -21.24
N ALA A 254 -2.19 -4.60 -20.40
CA ALA A 254 -3.09 -3.92 -19.47
C ALA A 254 -4.21 -3.15 -20.21
N ILE A 255 -3.89 -2.46 -21.31
CA ILE A 255 -4.88 -1.75 -22.14
C ILE A 255 -5.93 -2.72 -22.70
N ASP A 256 -5.50 -3.87 -23.22
CA ASP A 256 -6.39 -4.87 -23.80
C ASP A 256 -7.35 -5.48 -22.77
N TRP A 257 -6.99 -5.45 -21.48
CA TRP A 257 -7.81 -5.90 -20.36
C TRP A 257 -8.66 -4.82 -19.71
N MET A 258 -8.67 -3.59 -20.25
CA MET A 258 -9.42 -2.46 -19.72
C MET A 258 -10.50 -1.98 -20.71
N PRO A 259 -11.46 -2.84 -21.11
CA PRO A 259 -12.47 -2.46 -22.09
C PRO A 259 -13.28 -1.26 -21.62
N GLY A 260 -13.50 -0.31 -22.54
CA GLY A 260 -14.26 0.92 -22.25
C GLY A 260 -13.44 2.06 -21.63
N PHE A 261 -12.11 1.91 -21.53
CA PHE A 261 -11.19 3.00 -21.23
C PHE A 261 -10.56 3.57 -22.51
N GLU A 262 -10.32 4.87 -22.52
CA GLU A 262 -9.50 5.56 -23.50
C GLU A 262 -8.03 5.48 -23.06
N ALA A 263 -7.22 4.72 -23.80
CA ALA A 263 -5.80 4.59 -23.52
C ALA A 263 -4.99 5.78 -24.05
N ILE A 264 -4.23 6.43 -23.16
CA ILE A 264 -3.24 7.46 -23.47
C ILE A 264 -1.87 6.80 -23.35
N LYS A 265 -1.28 6.46 -24.50
CA LYS A 265 0.04 5.82 -24.57
C LYS A 265 1.13 6.88 -24.57
N LEU A 266 1.88 6.94 -23.48
CA LEU A 266 3.13 7.67 -23.37
C LEU A 266 4.27 6.65 -23.51
N TRP A 267 4.53 6.28 -24.76
CA TRP A 267 5.55 5.30 -25.14
C TRP A 267 6.74 5.97 -25.81
N THR A 268 7.95 5.49 -25.51
CA THR A 268 9.18 6.01 -26.11
C THR A 268 9.27 5.61 -27.59
N SER A 269 8.77 4.43 -27.98
CA SER A 269 8.75 3.99 -29.38
C SER A 269 7.84 4.82 -30.28
N LEU A 270 6.79 5.41 -29.70
CA LEU A 270 5.85 6.30 -30.40
C LEU A 270 6.32 7.76 -30.44
N GLY A 271 7.40 8.10 -29.72
CA GLY A 271 7.84 9.49 -29.53
C GLY A 271 6.86 10.35 -28.72
N THR A 272 5.86 9.72 -28.09
CA THR A 272 4.87 10.37 -27.21
C THR A 272 5.35 10.54 -25.78
N PHE A 273 6.44 9.86 -25.42
CA PHE A 273 7.10 10.02 -24.14
C PHE A 273 8.56 10.42 -24.36
N THR A 274 8.85 11.66 -24.00
CA THR A 274 10.16 12.32 -24.17
C THR A 274 10.71 12.84 -22.86
N GLY A 275 9.89 12.90 -21.80
CA GLY A 275 10.34 13.25 -20.47
C GLY A 275 9.21 13.48 -19.46
N PRO A 276 9.53 14.00 -18.26
CA PRO A 276 8.55 14.19 -17.17
C PRO A 276 7.35 15.07 -17.55
N GLN A 277 7.54 16.01 -18.47
CA GLN A 277 6.51 16.98 -18.81
C GLN A 277 5.30 16.30 -19.49
N ASP A 278 5.54 15.30 -20.34
CA ASP A 278 4.47 14.53 -20.98
C ASP A 278 3.60 13.80 -19.94
N VAL A 279 4.25 13.24 -18.92
CA VAL A 279 3.57 12.57 -17.79
C VAL A 279 2.78 13.56 -16.95
N ILE A 280 3.38 14.71 -16.62
CA ILE A 280 2.70 15.77 -15.87
C ILE A 280 1.45 16.23 -16.60
N GLU A 281 1.54 16.45 -17.91
CA GLU A 281 0.44 16.92 -18.75
C GLU A 281 -0.67 15.88 -18.84
N ALA A 282 -0.35 14.62 -19.14
CA ALA A 282 -1.33 13.55 -19.24
C ALA A 282 -2.11 13.32 -17.93
N ILE A 283 -1.40 13.25 -16.80
CA ILE A 283 -2.05 13.05 -15.49
C ILE A 283 -2.88 14.29 -15.11
N SER A 284 -2.37 15.50 -15.37
CA SER A 284 -3.07 16.76 -15.04
C SER A 284 -4.36 16.97 -15.83
N GLN A 285 -4.54 16.29 -16.96
CA GLN A 285 -5.81 16.27 -17.71
C GLN A 285 -6.89 15.35 -17.10
N GLY A 286 -6.54 14.65 -16.01
CA GLY A 286 -7.40 13.70 -15.30
C GLY A 286 -7.43 12.32 -15.96
N CYS A 287 -7.27 11.29 -15.14
CA CYS A 287 -7.34 9.87 -15.55
C CYS A 287 -7.81 9.00 -14.39
N GLY A 288 -8.48 7.89 -14.68
CA GLY A 288 -8.91 6.93 -13.65
C GLY A 288 -7.78 6.02 -13.19
N PHE A 289 -6.89 5.69 -14.13
CA PHE A 289 -5.73 4.84 -13.89
C PHE A 289 -4.47 5.42 -14.51
N VAL A 290 -3.35 5.16 -13.84
CA VAL A 290 -2.01 5.39 -14.37
C VAL A 290 -1.20 4.11 -14.19
N PHE A 291 -0.52 3.68 -15.24
CA PHE A 291 0.42 2.55 -15.19
C PHE A 291 1.78 2.98 -15.69
N PHE A 292 2.80 2.85 -14.84
CA PHE A 292 4.21 3.01 -15.20
C PHE A 292 4.85 1.62 -15.30
N ASP A 293 5.51 1.30 -16.41
CA ASP A 293 6.22 0.03 -16.60
C ASP A 293 7.66 0.26 -17.12
N GLY A 294 8.65 0.05 -16.24
CA GLY A 294 10.02 0.56 -16.41
C GLY A 294 10.90 0.42 -15.17
N HIS A 295 11.97 1.20 -15.09
CA HIS A 295 12.91 1.23 -13.96
C HIS A 295 12.46 2.17 -12.86
N GLY A 296 12.71 1.75 -11.61
CA GLY A 296 12.33 2.51 -10.42
C GLY A 296 13.48 2.71 -9.44
N SER A 297 13.36 3.77 -8.65
CA SER A 297 14.07 3.97 -7.40
C SER A 297 13.10 4.61 -6.39
N PRO A 298 13.47 4.75 -5.12
CA PRO A 298 12.68 5.51 -4.15
C PRO A 298 12.48 6.99 -4.53
N MET A 299 13.25 7.52 -5.49
CA MET A 299 13.21 8.93 -5.87
C MET A 299 12.78 9.22 -7.30
N SER A 300 12.85 8.23 -8.18
CA SER A 300 12.71 8.44 -9.63
C SER A 300 12.14 7.22 -10.31
N TRP A 301 11.55 7.46 -11.48
CA TRP A 301 11.15 6.43 -12.41
C TRP A 301 11.64 6.83 -13.81
N ALA A 302 12.13 5.86 -14.59
CA ALA A 302 12.66 6.10 -15.93
C ALA A 302 12.59 4.83 -16.81
N THR A 303 12.82 4.98 -18.12
CA THR A 303 12.93 3.86 -19.08
C THR A 303 13.90 4.25 -20.20
N HIS A 304 14.03 3.42 -21.24
CA HIS A 304 14.84 3.71 -22.41
C HIS A 304 14.00 3.87 -23.70
N PRO A 305 14.51 4.62 -24.70
CA PRO A 305 14.05 4.52 -26.07
C PRO A 305 14.36 3.13 -26.67
N PRO A 306 13.69 2.75 -27.77
CA PRO A 306 13.96 1.49 -28.47
C PRO A 306 15.44 1.20 -28.69
N ASN A 307 15.91 0.09 -28.12
CA ASN A 307 17.26 -0.45 -28.25
C ASN A 307 18.37 0.59 -27.98
N SER A 308 18.20 1.42 -26.96
CA SER A 308 19.11 2.51 -26.61
C SER A 308 19.58 2.41 -25.16
N THR A 309 20.79 2.90 -24.88
CA THR A 309 21.29 3.06 -23.51
C THR A 309 20.97 4.42 -22.90
N GLU A 310 20.33 5.32 -23.66
CA GLU A 310 19.93 6.64 -23.19
C GLU A 310 18.72 6.54 -22.26
N TRP A 311 18.70 7.33 -21.18
CA TRP A 311 17.59 7.36 -20.23
C TRP A 311 16.53 8.38 -20.65
N VAL A 312 15.26 8.00 -20.59
CA VAL A 312 14.11 8.91 -20.62
C VAL A 312 13.50 8.95 -19.22
N ASP A 313 13.69 10.07 -18.54
CA ASP A 313 13.14 10.29 -17.21
C ASP A 313 11.61 10.40 -17.26
N GLY A 314 10.91 9.66 -16.41
CA GLY A 314 9.51 9.92 -16.08
C GLY A 314 9.40 10.90 -14.93
N LEU A 315 8.60 10.58 -13.91
CA LEU A 315 8.51 11.42 -12.71
C LEU A 315 9.64 11.12 -11.73
N THR A 316 10.29 12.16 -11.22
CA THR A 316 10.97 12.09 -9.92
C THR A 316 10.13 12.79 -8.85
N VAL A 317 10.48 12.56 -7.58
CA VAL A 317 9.85 13.24 -6.44
C VAL A 317 9.90 14.77 -6.55
N TRP A 318 10.82 15.34 -7.34
CA TRP A 318 10.95 16.78 -7.56
C TRP A 318 10.02 17.32 -8.66
N GLN A 319 9.55 16.46 -9.56
CA GLN A 319 8.55 16.83 -10.57
C GLN A 319 7.12 16.62 -10.09
N MET A 320 6.87 15.68 -9.17
CA MET A 320 5.53 15.42 -8.61
C MET A 320 4.79 16.65 -8.06
N PRO A 321 5.46 17.65 -7.44
CA PRO A 321 4.81 18.91 -7.08
C PRO A 321 4.10 19.64 -8.22
N LYS A 322 4.48 19.38 -9.48
CA LYS A 322 3.92 20.01 -10.68
C LYS A 322 2.63 19.36 -11.20
N LEU A 323 2.19 18.23 -10.64
CA LEU A 323 0.91 17.61 -10.97
C LEU A 323 -0.26 18.51 -10.56
N LYS A 324 -1.24 18.68 -11.46
CA LYS A 324 -2.39 19.61 -11.33
C LYS A 324 -3.74 18.90 -11.53
N ASN A 325 -3.85 17.67 -11.08
CA ASN A 325 -5.06 16.84 -11.18
C ASN A 325 -5.89 16.87 -9.89
N GLU A 326 -6.11 18.06 -9.33
CA GLU A 326 -7.00 18.25 -8.18
C GLU A 326 -8.39 17.67 -8.48
N ASN A 327 -8.95 16.93 -7.51
CA ASN A 327 -10.24 16.21 -7.59
C ASN A 327 -10.34 15.15 -8.72
N MET A 328 -9.21 14.77 -9.31
CA MET A 328 -9.11 13.74 -10.37
C MET A 328 -7.97 12.78 -10.04
N TYR A 329 -8.12 12.06 -8.93
CA TYR A 329 -7.06 11.25 -8.34
C TYR A 329 -7.06 9.82 -8.91
N PRO A 330 -6.17 9.44 -9.84
CA PRO A 330 -6.11 8.08 -10.36
C PRO A 330 -5.70 7.07 -9.29
N VAL A 331 -5.98 5.80 -9.56
CA VAL A 331 -5.23 4.68 -8.97
C VAL A 331 -3.97 4.47 -9.79
N CYS A 332 -2.81 4.46 -9.13
CA CYS A 332 -1.51 4.32 -9.77
C CYS A 332 -0.93 2.92 -9.53
N VAL A 333 -0.51 2.23 -10.59
CA VAL A 333 0.34 1.03 -10.52
C VAL A 333 1.70 1.43 -11.08
N VAL A 334 2.78 1.17 -10.35
CA VAL A 334 4.14 1.50 -10.78
C VAL A 334 5.04 0.27 -10.69
N GLY A 335 5.40 -0.22 -11.87
CA GLY A 335 6.46 -1.20 -12.09
C GLY A 335 7.84 -0.58 -11.90
N GLY A 336 8.78 -1.42 -11.49
CA GLY A 336 10.18 -1.06 -11.25
C GLY A 336 10.57 -1.06 -9.77
N CYS A 337 11.87 -1.16 -9.52
CA CYS A 337 12.42 -1.40 -8.18
C CYS A 337 12.16 -0.25 -7.19
N HIS A 338 11.99 -0.59 -5.91
CA HIS A 338 12.07 0.31 -4.74
C HIS A 338 11.16 1.56 -4.73
N ASN A 339 10.24 1.70 -5.68
CA ASN A 339 9.37 2.89 -5.79
C ASN A 339 8.49 3.09 -4.53
N SER A 340 8.23 2.00 -3.80
CA SER A 340 7.47 1.95 -2.56
C SER A 340 8.36 1.64 -1.34
N GLN A 341 9.68 1.86 -1.42
CA GLN A 341 10.62 1.73 -0.31
C GLN A 341 10.40 2.85 0.73
N PHE A 342 9.37 2.74 1.57
CA PHE A 342 8.93 3.83 2.45
C PHE A 342 9.75 4.00 3.75
N ASN A 343 10.84 3.24 3.93
CA ASN A 343 11.83 3.41 5.02
C ASN A 343 12.92 4.47 4.72
N ILE A 344 12.94 5.09 3.53
CA ILE A 344 13.95 6.09 3.17
C ILE A 344 13.80 7.42 3.94
N THR A 345 14.82 8.28 3.92
CA THR A 345 14.74 9.57 4.61
C THR A 345 15.77 10.60 4.13
N VAL A 346 15.38 11.89 4.13
CA VAL A 346 16.31 13.00 3.88
C VAL A 346 17.45 13.05 4.90
N PHE A 347 17.24 12.52 6.10
CA PHE A 347 18.26 12.45 7.14
C PHE A 347 19.42 11.50 6.79
N ASN A 348 19.28 10.63 5.78
CA ASN A 348 20.39 9.81 5.27
C ASN A 348 21.54 10.69 4.73
N LEU A 349 21.27 11.93 4.29
CA LEU A 349 22.32 12.89 3.90
C LEU A 349 23.25 13.27 5.06
N LEU A 350 22.80 13.12 6.31
CA LEU A 350 23.60 13.45 7.49
C LEU A 350 24.41 12.24 8.02
N LYS A 351 24.25 11.06 7.42
CA LYS A 351 24.90 9.81 7.84
C LYS A 351 26.32 9.63 7.30
N ILE A 352 27.03 10.71 6.99
CA ILE A 352 28.43 10.65 6.52
C ILE A 352 29.36 9.96 7.53
N TYR A 353 28.98 9.93 8.81
CA TYR A 353 29.70 9.23 9.88
C TYR A 353 29.69 7.70 9.73
N GLU A 354 28.82 7.11 8.90
CA GLU A 354 28.79 5.67 8.59
C GLU A 354 29.85 5.26 7.55
N GLY A 355 30.63 6.23 7.04
CA GLY A 355 31.64 6.05 6.02
C GLY A 355 31.21 6.65 4.68
N PHE A 356 32.19 7.17 3.92
CA PHE A 356 31.93 7.86 2.66
C PHE A 356 31.26 6.96 1.62
N ASP A 357 31.71 5.70 1.50
CA ASP A 357 31.14 4.76 0.53
C ASP A 357 29.67 4.45 0.82
N LYS A 358 29.32 4.21 2.10
CA LYS A 358 27.93 4.00 2.53
C LYS A 358 27.08 5.25 2.32
N TRP A 359 27.65 6.43 2.55
CA TRP A 359 26.97 7.70 2.34
C TRP A 359 26.66 7.95 0.85
N ILE A 360 27.59 7.64 -0.04
CA ILE A 360 27.36 7.70 -1.50
C ILE A 360 26.30 6.68 -1.92
N GLU A 361 26.28 5.48 -1.31
CA GLU A 361 25.25 4.47 -1.57
C GLU A 361 23.84 5.02 -1.30
N TYR A 362 23.62 5.74 -0.18
CA TYR A 362 22.32 6.37 0.11
C TYR A 362 21.88 7.35 -0.99
N ILE A 363 22.82 8.11 -1.56
CA ILE A 363 22.53 9.10 -2.61
C ILE A 363 22.18 8.38 -3.91
N TRP A 364 23.04 7.45 -4.31
CA TRP A 364 22.90 6.75 -5.58
C TRP A 364 21.67 5.83 -5.63
N LYS A 365 21.31 5.18 -4.51
CA LYS A 365 20.07 4.40 -4.39
C LYS A 365 18.81 5.25 -4.26
N GLY A 366 18.91 6.58 -4.23
CA GLY A 366 17.74 7.45 -4.07
C GLY A 366 17.13 7.41 -2.66
N GLU A 367 17.86 6.98 -1.64
CA GLU A 367 17.32 6.84 -0.28
C GLU A 367 17.33 8.15 0.53
N THR A 368 17.57 9.29 -0.14
CA THR A 368 17.76 10.61 0.48
C THR A 368 16.58 11.56 0.27
N ALA A 369 15.45 11.08 -0.25
CA ALA A 369 14.23 11.87 -0.32
C ALA A 369 13.42 11.88 0.99
N PRO A 370 12.55 12.90 1.18
CA PRO A 370 11.66 12.97 2.33
C PRO A 370 10.65 11.83 2.42
N ALA A 371 10.32 11.18 1.31
CA ALA A 371 9.42 10.04 1.17
C ALA A 371 9.73 9.32 -0.15
N CYS A 372 9.33 8.05 -0.28
CA CYS A 372 9.48 7.30 -1.53
C CYS A 372 8.56 7.83 -2.64
N TRP A 373 8.85 7.44 -3.88
CA TRP A 373 8.13 7.82 -5.09
C TRP A 373 6.63 7.57 -4.93
N SER A 374 6.22 6.38 -4.51
CA SER A 374 4.82 6.00 -4.38
C SER A 374 4.10 6.79 -3.29
N TRP A 375 4.75 7.04 -2.14
CA TRP A 375 4.13 7.86 -1.09
C TRP A 375 4.04 9.33 -1.50
N TRP A 376 4.99 9.86 -2.27
CA TRP A 376 4.86 11.21 -2.84
C TRP A 376 3.68 11.33 -3.80
N MET A 377 3.47 10.33 -4.66
CA MET A 377 2.32 10.27 -5.56
C MET A 377 1.01 10.21 -4.76
N THR A 378 0.93 9.34 -3.75
CA THR A 378 -0.27 9.17 -2.90
C THR A 378 -0.54 10.34 -1.97
N ARG A 379 0.46 11.05 -1.44
CA ARG A 379 0.27 12.15 -0.47
C ARG A 379 0.29 13.55 -1.08
N LYS A 380 0.45 13.66 -2.41
CA LYS A 380 0.51 14.97 -3.08
C LYS A 380 -0.74 15.77 -2.74
N VAL A 381 -0.52 16.96 -2.19
CA VAL A 381 -1.57 17.97 -1.94
C VAL A 381 -2.17 18.41 -3.28
N ASP A 382 -3.48 18.48 -3.37
CA ASP A 382 -4.24 18.93 -4.55
C ASP A 382 -3.83 18.21 -5.86
N GLY A 383 -3.54 16.90 -5.77
CA GLY A 383 -3.20 16.09 -6.95
C GLY A 383 -2.58 14.74 -6.60
N GLY A 384 -1.83 14.19 -7.55
CA GLY A 384 -1.22 12.85 -7.44
C GLY A 384 -2.26 11.75 -7.54
N SER A 385 -2.08 10.63 -6.85
CA SER A 385 -3.01 9.50 -6.86
C SER A 385 -3.87 9.43 -5.59
N VAL A 386 -4.96 8.67 -5.64
CA VAL A 386 -5.73 8.27 -4.44
C VAL A 386 -5.07 7.08 -3.74
N ALA A 387 -4.40 6.22 -4.52
CA ALA A 387 -3.60 5.10 -4.04
C ALA A 387 -2.51 4.77 -5.06
N THR A 388 -1.41 4.17 -4.58
CA THR A 388 -0.30 3.71 -5.41
C THR A 388 0.12 2.31 -5.01
N LEU A 389 0.25 1.40 -5.97
CA LEU A 389 0.84 0.08 -5.80
C LEU A 389 2.24 0.04 -6.40
N GLY A 390 3.16 -0.65 -5.73
CA GLY A 390 4.50 -0.91 -6.26
C GLY A 390 5.42 -1.57 -5.23
N TYR A 391 6.72 -1.52 -5.46
CA TYR A 391 7.67 -2.46 -4.83
C TYR A 391 8.51 -1.81 -3.74
N SER A 392 8.62 -2.45 -2.58
CA SER A 392 9.44 -1.97 -1.46
C SER A 392 10.92 -2.36 -1.58
N GLY A 393 11.23 -3.36 -2.39
CA GLY A 393 12.55 -3.91 -2.67
C GLY A 393 12.86 -3.96 -4.16
N LEU A 394 13.85 -4.79 -4.50
CA LEU A 394 14.29 -5.03 -5.87
C LEU A 394 13.27 -5.88 -6.63
N GLY A 395 12.54 -5.26 -7.56
CA GLY A 395 11.61 -5.96 -8.44
C GLY A 395 12.36 -6.74 -9.52
N TYR A 396 11.81 -7.90 -9.89
CA TYR A 396 12.34 -8.77 -10.93
C TYR A 396 11.31 -8.97 -12.03
N THR A 397 11.77 -8.96 -13.27
CA THR A 397 10.95 -9.31 -14.45
C THR A 397 11.38 -10.64 -15.05
N LYS A 398 10.66 -11.16 -16.06
CA LYS A 398 11.08 -12.31 -16.87
C LYS A 398 12.50 -12.14 -17.44
N GLU A 399 12.95 -10.92 -17.71
CA GLU A 399 14.30 -10.61 -18.21
C GLU A 399 15.40 -10.80 -17.17
N ASP A 400 15.09 -10.55 -15.89
CA ASP A 400 16.02 -10.78 -14.77
C ASP A 400 16.00 -12.23 -14.32
N LYS A 401 14.84 -12.87 -14.45
CA LYS A 401 14.66 -14.29 -14.20
C LYS A 401 15.36 -15.08 -15.30
N ASN A 402 16.54 -15.62 -14.99
CA ASN A 402 17.28 -16.56 -15.86
C ASN A 402 16.55 -17.93 -16.07
N PHE A 403 15.22 -17.98 -16.02
CA PHE A 403 14.37 -19.18 -16.05
C PHE A 403 12.94 -18.83 -16.52
N THR A 404 12.06 -19.83 -16.58
CA THR A 404 10.70 -19.71 -17.14
C THR A 404 9.71 -19.02 -16.21
N GLY A 405 8.96 -18.03 -16.71
CA GLY A 405 7.84 -17.40 -16.01
C GLY A 405 8.00 -15.87 -15.93
N GLU A 406 6.93 -15.19 -15.51
CA GLU A 406 6.92 -13.75 -15.25
C GLU A 406 7.17 -13.49 -13.74
N ALA A 407 7.36 -12.23 -13.34
CA ALA A 407 7.36 -11.81 -11.94
C ALA A 407 6.56 -10.52 -11.72
N THR A 408 7.20 -9.36 -11.52
CA THR A 408 6.51 -8.11 -11.19
C THR A 408 5.53 -7.70 -12.28
N GLU A 409 5.90 -7.88 -13.54
CA GLU A 409 5.05 -7.62 -14.71
C GLU A 409 3.76 -8.45 -14.71
N TRP A 410 3.75 -9.60 -14.04
CA TRP A 410 2.53 -10.38 -13.85
C TRP A 410 1.59 -9.66 -12.88
N LEU A 411 2.07 -9.27 -11.70
CA LEU A 411 1.25 -8.60 -10.67
C LEU A 411 0.70 -7.28 -11.21
N ASP A 412 1.58 -6.47 -11.80
CA ASP A 412 1.25 -5.15 -12.32
C ASP A 412 0.14 -5.20 -13.37
N THR A 413 0.22 -6.13 -14.32
CA THR A 413 -0.79 -6.25 -15.37
C THR A 413 -2.06 -6.96 -14.90
N HIS A 414 -1.96 -7.93 -13.98
CA HIS A 414 -3.13 -8.63 -13.46
C HIS A 414 -3.98 -7.78 -12.52
N PHE A 415 -3.44 -6.68 -11.99
CA PHE A 415 -4.26 -5.62 -11.38
C PHE A 415 -5.35 -5.14 -12.35
N PHE A 416 -4.97 -4.83 -13.59
CA PHE A 416 -5.89 -4.32 -14.61
C PHE A 416 -6.81 -5.42 -15.14
N TRP A 417 -6.33 -6.67 -15.20
CA TRP A 417 -7.18 -7.81 -15.50
C TRP A 417 -8.30 -8.00 -14.46
N GLU A 418 -7.96 -7.98 -13.17
CA GLU A 418 -8.96 -8.10 -12.09
C GLU A 418 -10.00 -6.99 -12.16
N TYR A 419 -9.58 -5.75 -12.40
CA TYR A 419 -10.51 -4.63 -12.54
C TYR A 419 -11.36 -4.72 -13.80
N GLY A 420 -10.72 -4.78 -14.97
CA GLY A 420 -11.40 -4.61 -16.26
C GLY A 420 -12.06 -5.86 -16.81
N MET A 421 -11.54 -7.04 -16.48
CA MET A 421 -12.06 -8.32 -16.98
C MET A 421 -12.92 -9.06 -15.94
N ASN A 422 -12.49 -9.09 -14.67
CA ASN A 422 -13.26 -9.76 -13.61
C ASN A 422 -14.26 -8.84 -12.92
N GLY A 423 -14.15 -7.52 -13.09
CA GLY A 423 -15.05 -6.54 -12.48
C GLY A 423 -14.86 -6.38 -10.97
N THR A 424 -13.70 -6.80 -10.42
CA THR A 424 -13.35 -6.52 -9.02
C THR A 424 -13.09 -5.02 -8.89
N ASP A 425 -13.87 -4.31 -8.07
CA ASP A 425 -13.85 -2.84 -8.01
C ASP A 425 -13.54 -2.28 -6.61
N VAL A 426 -13.07 -3.12 -5.69
CA VAL A 426 -12.52 -2.72 -4.39
C VAL A 426 -11.01 -2.94 -4.39
N LEU A 427 -10.25 -1.91 -4.05
CA LEU A 427 -8.81 -1.87 -4.27
C LEU A 427 -8.03 -2.98 -3.56
N GLY A 428 -8.30 -3.20 -2.28
CA GLY A 428 -7.66 -4.25 -1.49
C GLY A 428 -8.01 -5.65 -1.98
N GLU A 429 -9.23 -5.85 -2.50
CA GLU A 429 -9.63 -7.14 -3.08
C GLU A 429 -8.84 -7.47 -4.34
N ILE A 430 -8.62 -6.48 -5.21
CA ILE A 430 -7.74 -6.66 -6.38
C ILE A 430 -6.35 -7.08 -5.91
N TRP A 431 -5.76 -6.32 -4.98
CA TRP A 431 -4.43 -6.61 -4.44
C TRP A 431 -4.32 -8.06 -3.92
N GLY A 432 -5.25 -8.50 -3.09
CA GLY A 432 -5.21 -9.86 -2.54
C GLY A 432 -5.51 -10.96 -3.58
N LYS A 433 -6.44 -10.72 -4.52
CA LYS A 433 -6.73 -11.68 -5.61
C LYS A 433 -5.56 -11.85 -6.57
N VAL A 434 -4.86 -10.76 -6.90
CA VAL A 434 -3.67 -10.79 -7.73
C VAL A 434 -2.55 -11.58 -7.04
N ILE A 435 -2.26 -11.32 -5.77
CA ILE A 435 -1.27 -12.11 -5.00
C ILE A 435 -1.64 -13.59 -4.98
N ALA A 436 -2.90 -13.92 -4.64
CA ALA A 436 -3.36 -15.30 -4.62
C ALA A 436 -3.31 -15.97 -6.01
N GLY A 437 -3.59 -15.22 -7.07
CA GLY A 437 -3.47 -15.69 -8.46
C GLY A 437 -2.02 -15.95 -8.86
N TYR A 438 -1.10 -15.09 -8.44
CA TYR A 438 0.33 -15.26 -8.68
C TYR A 438 0.84 -16.51 -7.99
N LEU A 439 0.57 -16.69 -6.69
CA LEU A 439 0.99 -17.86 -5.91
C LEU A 439 0.42 -19.18 -6.43
N LYS A 440 -0.78 -19.17 -7.01
CA LYS A 440 -1.36 -20.35 -7.69
C LYS A 440 -0.66 -20.66 -9.02
N THR A 441 -0.19 -19.63 -9.71
CA THR A 441 0.53 -19.75 -10.99
C THR A 441 1.98 -20.18 -10.77
N TYR A 442 2.62 -19.63 -9.73
CA TYR A 442 4.02 -19.83 -9.36
C TYR A 442 4.10 -20.30 -7.89
N PRO A 443 3.79 -21.57 -7.61
CA PRO A 443 3.79 -22.10 -6.24
C PRO A 443 5.21 -22.11 -5.64
N ILE A 444 5.30 -21.77 -4.36
CA ILE A 444 6.59 -21.60 -3.68
C ILE A 444 7.16 -22.94 -3.20
N ASN A 445 8.39 -23.26 -3.60
CA ASN A 445 9.18 -24.37 -3.10
C ASN A 445 10.28 -23.88 -2.14
N TRP A 446 9.91 -23.78 -0.86
CA TRP A 446 10.75 -23.39 0.27
C TRP A 446 12.02 -24.25 0.48
N ASN A 447 12.11 -25.44 -0.13
CA ASN A 447 13.31 -26.29 -0.07
C ASN A 447 14.38 -25.91 -1.11
N SER A 448 14.14 -24.86 -1.90
CA SER A 448 15.05 -24.42 -2.96
C SER A 448 16.10 -23.44 -2.40
N PRO A 449 17.31 -23.37 -2.99
CA PRO A 449 18.33 -22.42 -2.56
C PRO A 449 17.88 -20.97 -2.64
N ALA A 450 18.48 -20.13 -1.80
CA ALA A 450 18.32 -18.67 -1.88
C ALA A 450 18.75 -18.16 -3.27
N GLY A 451 18.00 -17.20 -3.83
CA GLY A 451 18.16 -16.71 -5.21
C GLY A 451 17.65 -17.65 -6.31
N SER A 452 17.02 -18.77 -5.95
CA SER A 452 16.29 -19.61 -6.93
C SER A 452 15.03 -18.90 -7.44
N PHE A 453 14.46 -19.40 -8.53
CA PHE A 453 13.27 -18.79 -9.10
C PHE A 453 12.10 -18.63 -8.15
N THR A 454 11.84 -19.67 -7.38
CA THR A 454 10.77 -19.68 -6.39
C THR A 454 11.05 -18.77 -5.20
N CYS A 455 12.33 -18.51 -4.91
CA CYS A 455 12.72 -17.52 -3.91
C CYS A 455 12.42 -16.11 -4.44
N ILE A 456 12.65 -15.84 -5.73
CA ILE A 456 12.22 -14.60 -6.38
C ILE A 456 10.68 -14.50 -6.45
N ASP A 457 9.97 -15.61 -6.68
CA ASP A 457 8.50 -15.64 -6.66
C ASP A 457 7.92 -15.25 -5.30
N ALA A 458 8.50 -15.73 -4.20
CA ALA A 458 8.11 -15.32 -2.85
C ALA A 458 8.35 -13.83 -2.63
N LYS A 459 9.55 -13.34 -2.95
CA LYS A 459 9.91 -11.91 -2.86
C LYS A 459 8.93 -11.02 -3.63
N THR A 460 8.53 -11.44 -4.83
CA THR A 460 7.65 -10.68 -5.74
C THR A 460 6.32 -10.31 -5.06
N VAL A 461 5.70 -11.24 -4.32
CA VAL A 461 4.45 -10.95 -3.59
C VAL A 461 4.70 -10.29 -2.25
N GLU A 462 5.80 -10.62 -1.57
CA GLU A 462 6.15 -10.06 -0.26
C GLU A 462 6.42 -8.56 -0.33
N GLU A 463 6.96 -8.06 -1.44
CA GLU A 463 7.39 -6.67 -1.59
C GLU A 463 6.37 -5.76 -2.30
N TRP A 464 5.24 -6.30 -2.79
CA TRP A 464 4.22 -5.52 -3.52
C TRP A 464 3.26 -4.81 -2.55
N ILE A 465 3.50 -3.54 -2.32
CA ILE A 465 2.85 -2.71 -1.31
C ILE A 465 1.68 -1.91 -1.91
N LEU A 466 0.54 -1.95 -1.23
CA LEU A 466 -0.57 -1.02 -1.44
C LEU A 466 -0.45 0.21 -0.53
N LEU A 467 0.01 1.34 -1.09
CA LEU A 467 -0.02 2.63 -0.40
C LEU A 467 -1.34 3.37 -0.68
N GLY A 468 -2.37 3.00 0.07
CA GLY A 468 -3.73 3.52 -0.08
C GLY A 468 -4.71 2.87 0.89
N ASP A 469 -5.98 3.26 0.77
CA ASP A 469 -7.09 2.64 1.51
C ASP A 469 -7.50 1.31 0.86
N PRO A 470 -7.38 0.16 1.54
CA PRO A 470 -7.75 -1.15 0.99
C PRO A 470 -9.26 -1.30 0.75
N SER A 471 -10.09 -0.50 1.40
CA SER A 471 -11.56 -0.50 1.22
C SER A 471 -12.03 0.47 0.13
N LEU A 472 -11.11 1.12 -0.58
CA LEU A 472 -11.44 2.11 -1.60
C LEU A 472 -12.31 1.51 -2.69
N LYS A 473 -13.48 2.10 -2.92
CA LYS A 473 -14.32 1.80 -4.09
C LYS A 473 -13.74 2.47 -5.33
N ILE A 474 -13.10 1.69 -6.19
CA ILE A 474 -12.49 2.21 -7.42
C ILE A 474 -13.58 2.74 -8.36
N GLY A 475 -13.45 4.02 -8.73
CA GLY A 475 -14.46 4.74 -9.50
C GLY A 475 -15.58 5.36 -8.65
N GLY A 476 -15.50 5.31 -7.32
CA GLY A 476 -16.43 5.97 -6.40
C GLY A 476 -17.81 5.33 -6.29
N TYR A 477 -18.61 5.82 -5.33
CA TYR A 477 -19.96 5.32 -5.06
C TYR A 477 -21.02 6.04 -5.92
N PRO A 478 -22.09 5.33 -6.33
CA PRO A 478 -23.28 6.01 -6.84
C PRO A 478 -23.81 7.02 -5.81
N SER A 479 -24.17 8.21 -6.29
CA SER A 479 -24.81 9.26 -5.46
C SER A 479 -26.30 9.03 -5.26
#